data_AF-A0ABD7D6G1-F1
#
_entry.id   AF-A0ABD7D6G1-F1
#
_cell.length_a   1.000
_cell.length_b   1.000
_cell.length_c   1.000
_cell.angle_alpha   90.00
_cell.angle_beta   90.00
_cell.angle_gamma   90.00
#
_symmetry.space_group_name_H-M   'P 1'
#
loop_
_entity.id
_entity.type
_entity.pdbx_description
1 polymer ?
#
loop_
_entity_poly.entity_id
_entity_poly.type
_entity_poly.pdbx_seq_one_letter_code
_entity_poly.pdbx_strand_id
1 'polypeptide(L)'
;MAEPGTPLPFEGLDASPPAVRRAEQLSLLGTPQPARVPAELWRSWLNEAAVVERFEAKRYRRAGDACWPWTGAVSSTGHGSFRAASLPGKSRRGTVPAHLFAFQLSHGVIPRLGWTGTDDPILCHRCDSHGCTNPAHLRLGTSAENRAEWAQRHRNPGGPLADLRRAAGRTRAIADAIREGLRRSDSPQQIEQRIQDAERHGLPLTLW
;
A
#
# COMPACT_ATOMS: atom_id res chain seq x y z
N MET A 1 -11.55 14.67 21.48
CA MET A 1 -11.39 13.21 21.63
C MET A 1 -12.41 12.58 20.69
N ALA A 2 -11.96 11.94 19.61
CA ALA A 2 -12.84 11.36 18.60
C ALA A 2 -12.99 9.86 18.87
N GLU A 3 -14.24 9.41 19.03
CA GLU A 3 -14.63 8.02 19.21
C GLU A 3 -14.15 7.14 18.04
N PRO A 4 -13.51 5.98 18.28
CA PRO A 4 -13.17 5.04 17.23
C PRO A 4 -14.39 4.18 16.88
N GLY A 5 -14.82 4.19 15.62
CA GLY A 5 -15.74 3.16 15.12
C GLY A 5 -16.99 3.61 14.37
N THR A 6 -17.10 4.86 13.94
CA THR A 6 -18.16 5.21 12.97
C THR A 6 -17.70 4.82 11.57
N PRO A 7 -18.30 3.79 10.93
CA PRO A 7 -18.03 3.51 9.52
C PRO A 7 -18.41 4.74 8.70
N LEU A 8 -17.52 5.17 7.80
CA LEU A 8 -17.80 6.28 6.90
C LEU A 8 -19.10 5.98 6.11
N PRO A 9 -20.06 6.93 6.06
CA PRO A 9 -21.28 6.71 5.30
C PRO A 9 -20.94 6.71 3.82
N PHE A 10 -21.04 5.53 3.20
CA PHE A 10 -21.18 5.43 1.75
C PHE A 10 -22.67 5.57 1.44
N GLU A 11 -23.09 6.74 0.97
CA GLU A 11 -24.35 6.83 0.23
C GLU A 11 -24.22 5.92 -1.02
N GLY A 12 -25.04 4.88 -1.09
CA GLY A 12 -25.13 3.99 -2.25
C GLY A 12 -24.66 2.54 -2.07
N LEU A 13 -24.30 2.10 -0.85
CA LEU A 13 -24.17 0.67 -0.55
C LEU A 13 -25.33 0.21 0.31
N ASP A 14 -26.47 -0.09 -0.33
CA ASP A 14 -27.57 -0.78 0.33
C ASP A 14 -27.05 -2.04 1.04
N ALA A 15 -27.44 -2.19 2.30
CA ALA A 15 -27.02 -3.24 3.22
C ALA A 15 -27.61 -4.63 2.90
N SER A 16 -27.92 -4.91 1.63
CA SER A 16 -28.27 -6.24 1.16
C SER A 16 -27.17 -6.74 0.23
N PRO A 17 -26.52 -7.89 0.52
CA PRO A 17 -25.57 -8.45 -0.43
C PRO A 17 -26.32 -8.75 -1.73
N PRO A 18 -25.93 -8.17 -2.89
CA PRO A 18 -26.39 -8.72 -4.15
C PRO A 18 -25.96 -10.19 -4.16
N ALA A 19 -26.87 -11.08 -4.59
CA ALA A 19 -26.60 -12.50 -4.67
C ALA A 19 -25.25 -12.71 -5.38
N VAL A 20 -24.25 -13.12 -4.60
CA VAL A 20 -22.87 -13.24 -5.07
C VAL A 20 -22.89 -14.32 -6.14
N ARG A 21 -22.92 -13.92 -7.41
CA ARG A 21 -22.43 -14.78 -8.49
C ARG A 21 -20.96 -14.94 -8.21
N ARG A 22 -20.65 -16.05 -7.54
CA ARG A 22 -19.30 -16.52 -7.23
C ARG A 22 -18.57 -16.54 -8.57
N ALA A 23 -17.77 -15.51 -8.85
CA ALA A 23 -16.89 -15.51 -10.01
C ALA A 23 -15.82 -16.57 -9.72
N GLU A 24 -16.14 -17.80 -10.08
CA GLU A 24 -15.30 -18.98 -9.95
C GLU A 24 -14.15 -18.82 -10.93
N GLN A 25 -13.01 -18.37 -10.43
CA GLN A 25 -11.77 -18.50 -11.18
C GLN A 25 -11.43 -20.00 -11.19
N LEU A 26 -11.87 -20.68 -12.24
CA LEU A 26 -11.60 -22.10 -12.52
C LEU A 26 -10.09 -22.35 -12.51
N SER A 27 -9.58 -22.88 -11.40
CA SER A 27 -8.26 -23.48 -11.32
C SER A 27 -8.44 -24.98 -11.48
N LEU A 28 -7.83 -25.55 -12.51
CA LEU A 28 -8.00 -26.94 -12.95
C LEU A 28 -7.60 -28.02 -11.94
N LEU A 29 -7.08 -27.69 -10.74
CA LEU A 29 -6.80 -28.66 -9.68
C LEU A 29 -6.89 -28.01 -8.29
N GLY A 30 -8.05 -28.07 -7.64
CA GLY A 30 -8.21 -27.72 -6.22
C GLY A 30 -9.51 -26.99 -5.89
N THR A 31 -9.99 -27.13 -4.65
CA THR A 31 -11.15 -26.38 -4.16
C THR A 31 -10.88 -24.87 -4.25
N PRO A 32 -11.77 -24.09 -4.90
CA PRO A 32 -11.56 -22.66 -5.10
C PRO A 32 -11.51 -21.95 -3.74
N GLN A 33 -10.38 -21.31 -3.45
CA GLN A 33 -10.24 -20.43 -2.30
C GLN A 33 -10.49 -18.98 -2.73
N PRO A 34 -11.25 -18.19 -1.98
CA PRO A 34 -11.42 -16.78 -2.30
C PRO A 34 -10.04 -16.11 -2.34
N ALA A 35 -9.77 -15.34 -3.40
CA ALA A 35 -8.54 -14.55 -3.53
C ALA A 35 -8.40 -13.44 -2.46
N ARG A 36 -9.44 -13.25 -1.64
CA ARG A 36 -9.53 -12.22 -0.60
C ARG A 36 -9.22 -12.81 0.78
N VAL A 37 -8.44 -12.08 1.56
CA VAL A 37 -8.27 -12.35 2.99
C VAL A 37 -9.60 -12.04 3.70
N PRO A 38 -10.20 -12.99 4.46
CA PRO A 38 -11.41 -12.74 5.24
C PRO A 38 -11.29 -11.56 6.20
N ALA A 39 -12.39 -10.85 6.41
CA ALA A 39 -12.42 -9.69 7.32
C ALA A 39 -11.98 -10.05 8.74
N GLU A 40 -12.30 -11.26 9.19
CA GLU A 40 -11.93 -11.78 10.51
C GLU A 40 -10.41 -11.91 10.66
N LEU A 41 -9.69 -12.34 9.61
CA LEU A 41 -8.23 -12.40 9.61
C LEU A 41 -7.62 -11.00 9.60
N TRP A 42 -8.22 -10.05 8.88
CA TRP A 42 -7.79 -8.66 8.97
C TRP A 42 -7.96 -8.09 10.37
N ARG A 43 -9.11 -8.31 11.02
CA ARG A 43 -9.34 -7.87 12.40
C ARG A 43 -8.31 -8.47 13.35
N SER A 44 -8.01 -9.77 13.23
CA SER A 44 -7.02 -10.40 14.10
C SER A 44 -5.62 -9.82 13.92
N TRP A 45 -5.18 -9.54 12.69
CA TRP A 45 -3.87 -8.95 12.45
C TRP A 45 -3.76 -7.49 12.89
N LEU A 46 -4.84 -6.71 12.74
CA LEU A 46 -4.84 -5.29 13.10
C LEU A 46 -4.95 -5.08 14.63
N ASN A 47 -5.55 -6.02 15.34
CA ASN A 47 -5.70 -5.97 16.81
C ASN A 47 -4.54 -6.63 17.56
N GLU A 48 -3.65 -7.34 16.87
CA GLU A 48 -2.50 -8.00 17.47
C GLU A 48 -1.30 -7.05 17.56
N ALA A 49 -0.95 -6.64 18.78
CA ALA A 49 0.10 -5.63 19.03
C ALA A 49 1.44 -6.03 18.37
N ALA A 50 1.85 -7.29 18.49
CA ALA A 50 3.09 -7.77 17.89
C ALA A 50 3.09 -7.67 16.36
N VAL A 51 1.93 -7.79 15.69
CA VAL A 51 1.81 -7.62 14.24
C VAL A 51 1.96 -6.15 13.87
N VAL A 52 1.27 -5.26 14.59
CA VAL A 52 1.32 -3.82 14.37
C VAL A 52 2.72 -3.27 14.61
N GLU A 53 3.40 -3.68 15.68
CA GLU A 53 4.79 -3.28 15.95
C GLU A 53 5.75 -3.68 14.82
N ARG A 54 5.62 -4.91 14.30
CA ARG A 54 6.43 -5.36 13.15
C ARG A 54 6.13 -4.56 11.89
N PHE A 55 4.91 -4.06 11.72
CA PHE A 55 4.53 -3.20 10.60
C PHE A 55 5.14 -1.81 10.77
N GLU A 56 4.97 -1.19 11.94
CA GLU A 56 5.49 0.14 12.26
C GLU A 56 7.02 0.19 12.17
N ALA A 57 7.72 -0.86 12.61
CA ALA A 57 9.17 -0.97 12.49
C ALA A 57 9.68 -0.96 11.02
N LYS A 58 8.81 -1.18 10.04
CA LYS A 58 9.12 -1.16 8.61
C LYS A 58 8.53 0.05 7.89
N ARG A 59 7.90 0.97 8.61
CA ARG A 59 7.31 2.19 8.09
C ARG A 59 8.06 3.39 8.64
N TYR A 60 8.66 4.17 7.75
CA TYR A 60 9.29 5.42 8.15
C TYR A 60 8.29 6.56 8.05
N ARG A 61 7.91 7.14 9.19
CA ARG A 61 6.97 8.28 9.25
C ARG A 61 7.74 9.59 9.05
N ARG A 62 7.34 10.34 8.02
CA ARG A 62 7.86 11.70 7.73
C ARG A 62 6.85 12.74 8.24
N ALA A 63 7.33 13.95 8.53
CA ALA A 63 6.51 15.05 9.03
C ALA A 63 5.58 15.63 7.95
N GLY A 64 4.55 16.35 8.37
CA GLY A 64 3.59 17.01 7.48
C GLY A 64 2.82 16.03 6.59
N ASP A 65 2.55 16.45 5.35
CA ASP A 65 1.87 15.64 4.33
C ASP A 65 2.85 14.82 3.48
N ALA A 66 4.00 14.44 4.03
CA ALA A 66 4.99 13.65 3.30
C ALA A 66 4.55 12.17 3.15
N CYS A 67 5.06 11.51 2.11
CA CYS A 67 4.92 10.06 2.00
C CYS A 67 5.51 9.36 3.23
N TRP A 68 4.98 8.20 3.62
CA TRP A 68 5.60 7.35 4.65
C TRP A 68 6.23 6.13 3.98
N PRO A 69 7.55 6.13 3.69
CA PRO A 69 8.15 5.07 2.90
C PRO A 69 8.17 3.73 3.64
N TRP A 70 7.88 2.67 2.90
CA TRP A 70 8.07 1.29 3.33
C TRP A 70 9.54 0.90 3.20
N THR A 71 10.12 0.37 4.28
CA THR A 71 11.54 -0.06 4.34
C THR A 71 11.71 -1.58 4.32
N GLY A 72 10.60 -2.33 4.22
CA GLY A 72 10.59 -3.79 4.17
C GLY A 72 10.69 -4.37 2.74
N ALA A 73 10.22 -5.60 2.57
CA ALA A 73 10.22 -6.28 1.27
C ALA A 73 9.36 -5.54 0.23
N VAL A 74 9.79 -5.55 -1.03
CA VAL A 74 9.16 -4.82 -2.15
C VAL A 74 8.86 -5.80 -3.29
N SER A 75 7.64 -5.76 -3.81
CA SER A 75 7.20 -6.55 -4.96
C SER A 75 7.77 -6.03 -6.29
N SER A 76 7.62 -6.78 -7.37
CA SER A 76 8.03 -6.34 -8.72
C SER A 76 7.26 -5.10 -9.20
N THR A 77 6.04 -4.88 -8.70
CA THR A 77 5.24 -3.68 -9.00
C THR A 77 5.63 -2.46 -8.17
N GLY A 78 6.61 -2.60 -7.26
CA GLY A 78 7.10 -1.53 -6.42
C GLY A 78 6.32 -1.29 -5.13
N HIS A 79 5.19 -1.97 -4.94
CA HIS A 79 4.48 -1.92 -3.67
C HIS A 79 5.24 -2.67 -2.57
N GLY A 80 5.21 -2.10 -1.37
CA GLY A 80 5.65 -2.79 -0.16
C GLY A 80 4.84 -4.07 0.08
N SER A 81 5.51 -5.10 0.57
CA SER A 81 4.96 -6.42 0.89
C SER A 81 5.17 -6.70 2.38
N PHE A 82 4.07 -6.86 3.12
CA PHE A 82 4.09 -7.11 4.55
C PHE A 82 3.57 -8.51 4.87
N ARG A 83 4.32 -9.28 5.65
CA ARG A 83 3.87 -10.57 6.18
C ARG A 83 3.18 -10.34 7.53
N ALA A 84 1.85 -10.27 7.52
CA ALA A 84 1.02 -10.10 8.72
C ALA A 84 0.99 -11.38 9.58
N ALA A 85 0.94 -12.55 8.94
CA ALA A 85 1.01 -13.84 9.62
C ALA A 85 1.80 -14.88 8.81
N SER A 86 2.35 -15.87 9.51
CA SER A 86 2.86 -17.12 8.91
C SER A 86 1.76 -18.18 9.05
N LEU A 87 0.93 -18.35 8.03
CA LEU A 87 -0.14 -19.33 8.04
C LEU A 87 0.34 -20.67 7.45
N PRO A 88 -0.05 -21.82 8.01
CA PRO A 88 0.35 -23.13 7.48
C PRO A 88 -0.17 -23.36 6.05
N GLY A 89 0.66 -23.98 5.21
CA GLY A 89 0.35 -24.33 3.82
C GLY A 89 1.50 -24.07 2.85
N LYS A 90 1.38 -24.56 1.61
CA LYS A 90 2.40 -24.44 0.55
C LYS A 90 2.51 -23.04 -0.08
N SER A 91 1.63 -22.10 0.27
CA SER A 91 1.57 -20.76 -0.34
C SER A 91 1.85 -19.63 0.65
N ARG A 92 2.20 -18.45 0.11
CA ARG A 92 2.51 -17.17 0.80
C ARG A 92 1.30 -16.58 1.57
N ARG A 93 0.50 -17.41 2.25
CA ARG A 93 -0.68 -16.98 3.01
C ARG A 93 -0.26 -16.04 4.14
N GLY A 94 -1.00 -14.94 4.30
CA GLY A 94 -0.71 -13.90 5.30
C GLY A 94 0.26 -12.81 4.85
N THR A 95 0.69 -12.80 3.58
CA THR A 95 1.40 -11.65 2.98
C THR A 95 0.41 -10.73 2.27
N VAL A 96 0.43 -9.44 2.59
CA VAL A 96 -0.46 -8.41 2.04
C VAL A 96 0.33 -7.18 1.57
N PRO A 97 -0.22 -6.34 0.66
CA PRO A 97 0.37 -5.06 0.32
C PRO A 97 0.49 -4.15 1.56
N ALA A 98 1.64 -3.51 1.74
CA ALA A 98 1.92 -2.69 2.91
C ALA A 98 1.01 -1.45 3.00
N HIS A 99 0.72 -0.81 1.86
CA HIS A 99 -0.21 0.34 1.82
C HIS A 99 -1.63 -0.06 2.23
N LEU A 100 -2.06 -1.28 1.87
CA LEU A 100 -3.37 -1.80 2.26
C LEU A 100 -3.45 -2.05 3.76
N PHE A 101 -2.40 -2.66 4.33
CA PHE A 101 -2.30 -2.81 5.79
C PHE A 101 -2.34 -1.44 6.48
N ALA A 102 -1.60 -0.45 5.97
CA ALA A 102 -1.60 0.90 6.52
C ALA A 102 -2.99 1.57 6.50
N PHE A 103 -3.70 1.45 5.38
CA PHE A 103 -5.03 2.04 5.21
C PHE A 103 -6.01 1.43 6.20
N GLN A 104 -6.08 0.09 6.27
CA GLN A 104 -7.03 -0.58 7.16
C GLN A 104 -6.66 -0.44 8.64
N LEU A 105 -5.36 -0.33 8.97
CA LEU A 105 -4.95 -0.01 10.34
C LEU A 105 -5.47 1.37 10.78
N SER A 106 -5.56 2.33 9.85
CA SER A 106 -6.00 3.70 10.14
C SER A 106 -7.51 3.91 10.04
N HIS A 107 -8.20 3.15 9.18
CA HIS A 107 -9.63 3.38 8.86
C HIS A 107 -10.54 2.20 9.22
N GLY A 108 -9.96 1.10 9.72
CA GLY A 108 -10.68 -0.13 9.99
C GLY A 108 -10.70 -1.11 8.81
N VAL A 109 -11.20 -2.31 9.08
CA VAL A 109 -11.26 -3.40 8.10
C VAL A 109 -12.27 -3.09 7.01
N ILE A 110 -11.84 -3.20 5.75
CA ILE A 110 -12.75 -3.11 4.62
C ILE A 110 -13.28 -4.52 4.33
N PRO A 111 -14.60 -4.78 4.47
CA PRO A 111 -15.15 -6.13 4.34
C PRO A 111 -15.02 -6.71 2.93
N ARG A 112 -14.95 -5.87 1.91
CA ARG A 112 -14.87 -6.26 0.50
C ARG A 112 -13.87 -5.39 -0.27
N LEU A 113 -12.59 -5.77 -0.24
CA LEU A 113 -11.61 -5.35 -1.25
C LEU A 113 -11.27 -6.54 -2.15
N GLY A 114 -11.19 -6.34 -3.45
CA GLY A 114 -10.79 -7.42 -4.34
C GLY A 114 -10.48 -7.00 -5.76
N TRP A 115 -9.91 -7.95 -6.49
CA TRP A 115 -9.54 -7.85 -7.90
C TRP A 115 -10.41 -8.78 -8.76
N THR A 116 -11.66 -9.02 -8.34
CA THR A 116 -12.54 -10.01 -8.98
C THR A 116 -13.35 -9.41 -10.12
N GLY A 117 -13.39 -8.08 -10.25
CA GLY A 117 -14.01 -7.35 -11.35
C GLY A 117 -13.48 -5.91 -11.50
N THR A 118 -13.95 -5.21 -12.53
CA THR A 118 -13.59 -3.80 -12.82
C THR A 118 -14.13 -2.80 -11.80
N ASP A 119 -15.22 -3.16 -11.13
CA ASP A 119 -15.97 -2.29 -10.22
C ASP A 119 -15.66 -2.54 -8.74
N ASP A 120 -14.79 -3.52 -8.46
CA ASP A 120 -14.33 -3.73 -7.10
C ASP A 120 -13.51 -2.50 -6.64
N PRO A 121 -13.74 -2.01 -5.40
CA PRO A 121 -12.96 -0.92 -4.88
C PRO A 121 -11.50 -1.36 -4.72
N ILE A 122 -10.60 -0.49 -5.17
CA ILE A 122 -9.16 -0.60 -5.00
C ILE A 122 -8.64 0.59 -4.19
N LEU A 123 -7.43 0.46 -3.65
CA LEU A 123 -6.71 1.59 -3.08
C LEU A 123 -5.88 2.28 -4.16
N CYS A 124 -6.11 3.58 -4.31
CA CYS A 124 -5.41 4.44 -5.25
C CYS A 124 -4.46 5.36 -4.49
N HIS A 125 -3.22 5.44 -4.94
CA HIS A 125 -2.26 6.44 -4.45
C HIS A 125 -2.54 7.80 -5.09
N ARG A 126 -2.64 8.84 -4.26
CA ARG A 126 -2.69 10.24 -4.71
C ARG A 126 -1.30 10.82 -4.99
N CYS A 127 -0.26 10.23 -4.38
CA CYS A 127 1.13 10.70 -4.47
C CYS A 127 1.98 9.94 -5.49
N ASP A 128 1.43 8.93 -6.17
CA ASP A 128 2.10 8.03 -7.14
C ASP A 128 3.33 7.25 -6.62
N SER A 129 3.70 7.41 -5.35
CA SER A 129 4.79 6.67 -4.71
C SER A 129 4.28 5.30 -4.24
N HIS A 130 4.65 4.24 -4.97
CA HIS A 130 4.17 2.86 -4.74
C HIS A 130 4.62 2.29 -3.38
N GLY A 131 5.75 2.77 -2.87
CA GLY A 131 6.27 2.43 -1.54
C GLY A 131 5.65 3.23 -0.40
N CYS A 132 4.74 4.17 -0.67
CA CYS A 132 4.11 4.98 0.37
C CYS A 132 3.11 4.14 1.19
N THR A 133 3.07 4.39 2.50
CA THR A 133 2.15 3.76 3.45
C THR A 133 1.47 4.82 4.33
N ASN A 134 1.45 6.08 3.88
CA ASN A 134 0.70 7.15 4.53
C ASN A 134 -0.80 6.99 4.18
N PRO A 135 -1.69 6.73 5.15
CA PRO A 135 -3.12 6.59 4.89
C PRO A 135 -3.76 7.83 4.27
N ALA A 136 -3.23 9.03 4.54
CA ALA A 136 -3.72 10.28 3.94
C ALA A 136 -3.43 10.37 2.43
N HIS A 137 -2.45 9.61 1.94
CA HIS A 137 -2.08 9.55 0.51
C HIS A 137 -2.83 8.46 -0.25
N LEU A 138 -3.76 7.78 0.41
CA LEU A 138 -4.54 6.68 -0.13
C LEU A 138 -6.01 7.08 -0.17
N ARG A 139 -6.70 6.62 -1.21
CA ARG A 139 -8.16 6.71 -1.31
C ARG A 139 -8.74 5.41 -1.82
N LEU A 140 -9.98 5.14 -1.48
CA LEU A 140 -10.77 4.14 -2.20
C LEU A 140 -11.20 4.72 -3.55
N GLY A 141 -11.22 3.87 -4.56
CA GLY A 141 -11.64 4.21 -5.92
C GLY A 141 -11.82 2.97 -6.77
N THR A 142 -12.08 3.18 -8.06
CA THR A 142 -12.16 2.07 -9.03
C THR A 142 -10.88 1.93 -9.84
N SER A 143 -10.72 0.78 -10.47
CA SER A 143 -9.60 0.56 -11.41
C SER A 143 -9.63 1.54 -12.59
N ALA A 144 -10.82 1.97 -13.02
CA ALA A 144 -11.00 2.96 -14.08
C ALA A 144 -10.54 4.35 -13.65
N GLU A 145 -10.96 4.81 -12.47
CA GLU A 145 -10.52 6.09 -11.91
C GLU A 145 -9.00 6.14 -11.71
N ASN A 146 -8.42 5.09 -11.12
CA ASN A 146 -6.97 5.03 -10.89
C ASN A 146 -6.18 5.14 -12.20
N ARG A 147 -6.68 4.51 -13.27
CA ARG A 147 -6.06 4.57 -14.60
C ARG A 147 -6.18 5.96 -15.22
N ALA A 148 -7.35 6.60 -15.08
CA ALA A 148 -7.57 7.96 -15.57
C ALA A 148 -6.65 8.98 -14.87
N GLU A 149 -6.51 8.86 -13.54
CA GLU A 149 -5.57 9.67 -12.77
C GLU A 149 -4.12 9.44 -13.19
N TRP A 150 -3.72 8.17 -13.35
CA TRP A 150 -2.38 7.83 -13.84
C TRP A 150 -2.12 8.43 -15.23
N ALA A 151 -3.11 8.38 -16.15
CA ALA A 151 -3.01 8.98 -17.48
C ALA A 151 -2.69 10.48 -17.45
N GLN A 152 -3.22 11.20 -16.46
CA GLN A 152 -2.97 12.63 -16.28
C GLN A 152 -1.59 12.91 -15.69
N ARG A 153 -1.10 12.05 -14.79
CA ARG A 153 0.12 12.30 -14.01
C ARG A 153 1.40 11.69 -14.60
N HIS A 154 1.30 10.64 -15.41
CA HIS A 154 2.48 9.87 -15.84
C HIS A 154 3.47 10.64 -16.73
N ARG A 155 3.07 11.78 -17.30
CA ARG A 155 3.92 12.61 -18.17
C ARG A 155 4.72 13.66 -17.40
N ASN A 156 4.55 13.77 -16.09
CA ASN A 156 5.33 14.71 -15.28
C ASN A 156 6.77 14.19 -15.08
N PRO A 157 7.80 14.82 -15.69
CA PRO A 157 9.18 14.35 -15.59
C PRO A 157 9.78 14.51 -14.17
N GLY A 158 9.22 15.39 -13.34
CA GLY A 158 9.61 15.54 -11.94
C GLY A 158 8.85 14.62 -10.98
N GLY A 159 7.90 13.83 -11.49
CA GLY A 159 7.03 12.98 -10.68
C GLY A 159 7.63 11.61 -10.34
N PRO A 160 7.12 10.92 -9.29
CA PRO A 160 7.56 9.57 -8.94
C PRO A 160 7.44 8.54 -10.08
N LEU A 161 6.49 8.76 -11.01
CA LEU A 161 6.25 7.88 -12.16
C LEU A 161 7.34 7.97 -13.23
N ALA A 162 8.14 9.04 -13.24
CA ALA A 162 9.23 9.25 -14.20
C ALA A 162 10.56 8.61 -13.78
N ASP A 163 10.63 7.97 -12.60
CA ASP A 163 11.87 7.40 -12.08
C ASP A 163 12.43 6.31 -13.01
N LEU A 164 13.66 6.50 -13.49
CA LEU A 164 14.34 5.62 -14.44
C LEU A 164 14.56 4.21 -13.90
N ARG A 165 14.56 4.05 -12.56
CA ARG A 165 14.68 2.75 -11.88
C ARG A 165 13.35 2.02 -11.79
N ARG A 166 12.26 2.63 -12.27
CA ARG A 166 10.86 2.18 -12.14
C ARG A 166 10.40 2.13 -10.67
N ALA A 167 9.11 1.84 -10.47
CA ALA A 167 8.48 1.87 -9.14
C ALA A 167 9.21 1.03 -8.07
N ALA A 168 9.65 -0.18 -8.41
CA ALA A 168 10.37 -1.04 -7.48
C ALA A 168 11.79 -0.54 -7.17
N GLY A 169 12.50 -0.03 -8.17
CA GLY A 169 13.83 0.55 -7.97
C GLY A 169 13.77 1.82 -7.11
N ARG A 170 12.80 2.72 -7.37
CA ARG A 170 12.55 3.90 -6.54
C ARG A 170 12.30 3.53 -5.07
N THR A 171 11.37 2.61 -4.84
CA THR A 171 11.00 2.20 -3.48
C THR A 171 12.18 1.62 -2.72
N ARG A 172 12.99 0.77 -3.37
CA ARG A 172 14.21 0.21 -2.77
C ARG A 172 15.25 1.28 -2.47
N ALA A 173 15.50 2.19 -3.41
CA ALA A 173 16.48 3.25 -3.20
C ALA A 173 16.14 4.18 -2.02
N ILE A 174 14.85 4.54 -1.87
CA ILE A 174 14.39 5.32 -0.70
C ILE A 174 14.52 4.50 0.58
N ALA A 175 14.16 3.22 0.56
CA ALA A 175 14.33 2.32 1.70
C ALA A 175 15.80 2.15 2.10
N ASP A 176 16.72 2.08 1.14
CA ASP A 176 18.17 2.01 1.36
C ASP A 176 18.69 3.29 2.00
N ALA A 177 18.27 4.46 1.49
CA ALA A 177 18.62 5.76 2.05
C ALA A 177 18.19 5.92 3.51
N ILE A 178 16.97 5.48 3.85
CA ILE A 178 16.46 5.48 5.22
C ILE A 178 17.25 4.53 6.11
N ARG A 179 17.46 3.29 5.67
CA ARG A 179 18.19 2.28 6.43
C ARG A 179 19.63 2.72 6.72
N GLU A 180 20.29 3.33 5.73
CA GLU A 180 21.61 3.90 5.90
C GLU A 180 21.61 5.03 6.93
N GLY A 181 20.67 5.97 6.84
CA GLY A 181 20.55 7.05 7.81
C GLY A 181 20.32 6.55 9.25
N LEU A 182 19.42 5.57 9.42
CA LEU A 182 19.19 4.93 10.73
C LEU A 182 20.44 4.19 11.24
N ARG A 183 21.14 3.46 10.38
CA ARG A 183 22.38 2.74 10.74
C ARG A 183 23.48 3.69 11.21
N ARG A 184 23.54 4.89 10.65
CA ARG A 184 24.51 5.95 11.03
C ARG A 184 24.07 6.76 12.25
N SER A 185 22.87 6.53 12.78
CA SER A 185 22.25 7.39 13.80
C SER A 185 22.15 8.85 13.35
N ASP A 186 21.86 9.08 12.07
CA ASP A 186 21.66 10.41 11.51
C ASP A 186 20.41 11.07 12.15
N SER A 187 20.44 12.40 12.27
CA SER A 187 19.28 13.19 12.68
C SER A 187 18.11 13.06 11.68
N PRO A 188 16.85 13.32 12.09
CA PRO A 188 15.71 13.29 11.18
C PRO A 188 15.89 14.16 9.92
N GLN A 189 16.54 15.31 10.05
CA GLN A 189 16.84 16.22 8.94
C GLN A 189 17.83 15.62 7.94
N GLN A 190 18.85 14.93 8.44
CA GLN A 190 19.83 14.23 7.59
C GLN A 190 19.19 13.05 6.87
N ILE A 191 18.33 12.27 7.53
CA ILE A 191 17.58 11.18 6.88
C ILE A 191 16.65 11.73 5.81
N GLU A 192 15.95 12.83 6.09
CA GLU A 192 15.09 13.51 5.12
C GLU A 192 15.89 13.96 3.89
N GLN A 193 17.08 14.55 4.07
CA GLN A 193 17.96 14.92 2.96
C GLN A 193 18.35 13.70 2.10
N ARG A 194 18.69 12.56 2.73
CA ARG A 194 19.00 11.32 2.00
C ARG A 194 17.82 10.81 1.18
N ILE A 195 16.59 10.92 1.72
CA ILE A 195 15.37 10.54 0.99
C ILE A 195 15.25 11.42 -0.25
N GLN A 196 15.35 12.74 -0.09
CA GLN A 196 15.25 13.69 -1.20
C GLN A 196 16.33 13.46 -2.26
N ASP A 197 17.56 13.17 -1.85
CA ASP A 197 18.66 12.82 -2.76
C ASP A 197 18.36 11.53 -3.53
N ALA A 198 17.90 10.50 -2.83
CA ALA A 198 17.51 9.22 -3.45
C ALA A 198 16.34 9.38 -4.44
N GLU A 199 15.38 10.27 -4.14
CA GLU A 199 14.28 10.62 -5.04
C GLU A 199 14.78 11.34 -6.29
N ARG A 200 15.64 12.36 -6.13
CA ARG A 200 16.20 13.15 -7.23
C ARG A 200 17.10 12.31 -8.15
N HIS A 201 17.95 11.45 -7.59
CA HIS A 201 18.84 10.58 -8.36
C HIS A 201 18.13 9.61 -9.30
N GLY A 202 16.85 9.32 -9.06
CA GLY A 202 16.06 8.45 -9.94
C GLY A 202 15.42 9.18 -11.12
N LEU A 203 15.31 10.50 -11.06
CA LEU A 203 14.64 11.29 -12.09
C LEU A 203 15.54 11.44 -13.33
N PRO A 204 14.94 11.53 -14.53
CA PRO A 204 15.70 11.83 -15.73
C PRO A 204 16.37 13.20 -15.60
N LEU A 205 17.57 13.34 -16.16
CA LEU A 205 18.19 14.64 -16.34
C LEU A 205 17.32 15.43 -17.32
N THR A 206 16.65 16.46 -16.83
CA THR A 206 15.88 17.39 -17.65
C THR A 206 16.79 18.56 -18.03
N LEU A 207 16.93 18.84 -19.33
CA LEU A 207 17.77 19.93 -19.87
C LEU A 207 17.05 21.29 -19.93
N TRP A 208 15.99 21.48 -19.13
CA TRP A 208 15.15 22.67 -19.17
C TRP A 208 15.30 23.47 -17.87
#